data_AF-A0A2N5SX46-F1
#
_entry.id   AF-A0A2N5SX46-F1
#
_cell.length_a   1.000
_cell.length_b   1.000
_cell.length_c   1.000
_cell.angle_alpha   90.00
_cell.angle_beta   90.00
_cell.angle_gamma   90.00
#
_symmetry.space_group_name_H-M   'P 1'
#
loop_
_entity.id
_entity.type
_entity.pdbx_description
1 polymer ?
#
loop_
_entity_poly.entity_id
_entity_poly.type
_entity_poly.pdbx_seq_one_letter_code
_entity_poly.pdbx_strand_id
1 'polypeptide(L)'
;SALWFPDDLADPTQAGRLRPRPPGRSIEEKLMTCDGAYRKLSAIIPDYAASILGRSNARLATRRCFSMFQNRRLNKHLIYTILDQVIQTLFPELMGSL
;
A
#
# COMPACT_ATOMS: atom_id res chain seq x y z
N SER A 1 20.33 3.11 -26.53
CA SER A 1 20.34 3.07 -25.05
C SER A 1 19.85 4.40 -24.51
N ALA A 2 18.62 4.43 -23.98
CA ALA A 2 17.96 5.48 -23.17
C ALA A 2 16.47 5.58 -23.57
N LEU A 3 15.69 4.53 -23.29
CA LEU A 3 14.22 4.52 -23.45
C LEU A 3 13.49 4.88 -22.14
N TRP A 4 14.21 5.46 -21.17
CA TRP A 4 13.71 5.73 -19.81
C TRP A 4 13.33 7.21 -19.57
N PHE A 5 13.70 8.12 -20.48
CA PHE A 5 13.35 9.54 -20.37
C PHE A 5 12.41 9.93 -21.52
N PRO A 6 11.19 10.41 -21.25
CA PRO A 6 10.35 11.05 -22.26
C PRO A 6 11.05 12.29 -22.82
N ASP A 7 10.93 12.54 -24.13
CA ASP A 7 11.52 13.68 -24.86
C ASP A 7 11.05 15.08 -24.36
N ASP A 8 10.18 15.12 -23.35
CA ASP A 8 9.57 16.33 -22.79
C ASP A 8 10.53 17.15 -21.89
N LEU A 9 11.73 16.65 -21.59
CA LEU A 9 12.68 17.28 -20.65
C LEU A 9 13.64 18.30 -21.31
N ALA A 10 13.27 18.85 -22.48
CA ALA A 10 14.06 19.84 -23.20
C ALA A 10 13.31 21.16 -23.46
N ASP A 11 12.16 21.40 -22.80
CA ASP A 11 11.47 22.70 -22.88
C ASP A 11 11.94 23.64 -21.74
N PRO A 12 12.75 24.67 -22.02
CA PRO A 12 13.23 25.63 -21.03
C PRO A 12 12.11 26.47 -20.40
N THR A 13 10.85 26.37 -20.87
CA THR A 13 9.69 27.05 -20.29
C THR A 13 8.96 26.24 -19.21
N GLN A 14 9.37 25.00 -18.95
CA GLN A 14 8.68 24.08 -18.03
C GLN A 14 9.23 24.06 -16.59
N ALA A 15 10.13 24.98 -16.22
CA ALA A 15 10.57 25.11 -14.84
C ALA A 15 9.47 25.76 -13.97
N GLY A 16 8.66 24.94 -13.29
CA GLY A 16 7.75 25.42 -12.23
C GLY A 16 6.27 25.03 -12.34
N ARG A 17 5.85 24.25 -13.34
CA ARG A 17 4.47 23.73 -13.38
C ARG A 17 4.35 22.42 -12.59
N LEU A 18 3.50 22.42 -11.55
CA LEU A 18 3.12 21.19 -10.86
C LEU A 18 2.50 20.22 -11.86
N ARG A 19 2.94 18.96 -11.82
CA ARG A 19 2.38 17.91 -12.67
C ARG A 19 0.86 17.88 -12.48
N PRO A 20 0.05 17.99 -13.55
CA PRO A 20 -1.39 17.90 -13.43
C PRO A 20 -1.75 16.58 -12.75
N ARG A 21 -2.73 16.62 -11.85
CA ARG A 21 -3.17 15.43 -11.13
C ARG A 21 -3.53 14.36 -12.14
N PRO A 22 -2.91 13.16 -12.09
CA PRO A 22 -3.26 12.10 -13.01
C PRO A 22 -4.75 11.76 -12.86
N PRO A 23 -5.42 11.39 -13.97
CA PRO A 23 -6.81 10.99 -13.91
C PRO A 23 -7.00 9.86 -12.88
N GLY A 24 -8.14 9.86 -12.20
CA GLY A 24 -8.45 8.79 -11.26
C GLY A 24 -8.48 7.45 -12.00
N ARG A 25 -7.90 6.40 -11.40
CA ARG A 25 -7.90 5.05 -11.99
C ARG A 25 -9.31 4.63 -12.39
N SER A 26 -9.43 4.01 -13.56
CA SER A 26 -10.70 3.47 -14.03
C SER A 26 -11.20 2.36 -13.09
N ILE A 27 -12.50 2.03 -13.16
CA ILE A 27 -13.07 0.93 -12.38
C ILE A 27 -12.38 -0.38 -12.75
N GLU A 28 -12.12 -0.59 -14.05
CA GLU A 28 -11.45 -1.78 -14.56
C GLU A 28 -10.02 -1.90 -14.03
N GLU A 29 -9.24 -0.82 -14.07
CA GLU A 29 -7.87 -0.80 -13.51
C GLU A 29 -7.86 -1.13 -12.01
N LYS A 30 -8.86 -0.62 -11.26
CA LYS A 30 -9.00 -0.91 -9.83
C LYS A 30 -9.32 -2.39 -9.61
N LEU A 31 -10.23 -2.97 -10.39
CA LEU A 31 -10.58 -4.39 -10.30
C LEU A 31 -9.40 -5.29 -10.67
N MET A 32 -8.68 -4.98 -11.76
CA MET A 32 -7.47 -5.71 -12.15
C MET A 32 -6.38 -5.66 -11.08
N THR A 33 -6.13 -4.47 -10.52
CA THR A 33 -5.17 -4.31 -9.42
C THR A 33 -5.60 -5.10 -8.18
N CYS A 34 -6.90 -5.08 -7.88
CA CYS A 34 -7.50 -5.81 -6.76
C CYS A 34 -7.33 -7.33 -6.91
N ASP A 35 -7.69 -7.89 -8.06
CA ASP A 35 -7.55 -9.33 -8.32
C ASP A 35 -6.07 -9.77 -8.26
N GLY A 36 -5.17 -9.01 -8.87
CA GLY A 36 -3.74 -9.27 -8.80
C GLY A 36 -3.19 -9.28 -7.38
N ALA A 37 -3.61 -8.33 -6.54
CA ALA A 37 -3.22 -8.28 -5.13
C ALA A 37 -3.81 -9.45 -4.31
N TYR A 38 -5.09 -9.77 -4.54
CA TYR A 38 -5.76 -10.87 -3.84
C TYR A 38 -5.12 -12.22 -4.14
N ARG A 39 -4.75 -12.49 -5.41
CA ARG A 39 -4.04 -13.70 -5.82
C ARG A 39 -2.71 -13.85 -5.09
N LYS A 40 -1.92 -12.77 -5.03
CA LYS A 40 -0.63 -12.77 -4.34
C LYS A 40 -0.78 -13.08 -2.85
N LEU A 41 -1.69 -12.38 -2.17
CA LEU A 41 -1.91 -12.60 -0.73
C LEU A 41 -2.42 -14.00 -0.43
N SER A 42 -3.35 -14.51 -1.26
CA SER A 42 -3.92 -15.85 -1.10
C SER A 42 -2.91 -16.97 -1.35
N ALA A 43 -1.84 -16.71 -2.10
CA ALA A 43 -0.75 -17.65 -2.27
C ALA A 43 0.18 -17.65 -1.04
N ILE A 44 0.56 -16.48 -0.54
CA ILE A 44 1.62 -16.39 0.49
C ILE A 44 1.11 -16.56 1.93
N ILE A 45 -0.06 -16.00 2.28
CA ILE A 45 -0.51 -15.96 3.68
C ILE A 45 -0.73 -17.37 4.26
N PRO A 46 -1.34 -18.33 3.54
CA PRO A 46 -1.45 -19.70 4.04
C PRO A 46 -0.10 -20.30 4.40
N ASP A 47 0.96 -20.05 3.63
CA ASP A 47 2.26 -20.66 3.89
C ASP A 47 2.91 -20.11 5.17
N TYR A 48 2.74 -18.82 5.47
CA TYR A 48 3.30 -18.21 6.68
C TYR A 48 2.43 -18.41 7.92
N ALA A 49 1.10 -18.39 7.78
CA ALA A 49 0.19 -18.35 8.92
C ALA A 49 -0.49 -19.69 9.23
N ALA A 50 -0.42 -20.69 8.34
CA ALA A 50 -1.12 -21.96 8.55
C ALA A 50 -0.66 -22.71 9.81
N SER A 51 0.58 -22.55 10.25
CA SER A 51 1.09 -23.20 11.46
C SER A 51 0.42 -22.70 12.74
N ILE A 52 0.00 -21.43 12.77
CA ILE A 52 -0.57 -20.79 13.97
C ILE A 52 -2.09 -20.96 14.03
N LEU A 53 -2.74 -20.89 12.87
CA LEU A 53 -4.21 -20.77 12.81
C LEU A 53 -4.88 -21.82 11.93
N GLY A 54 -4.12 -22.67 11.24
CA GLY A 54 -4.60 -23.72 10.34
C GLY A 54 -4.87 -23.21 8.92
N ARG A 55 -4.66 -24.07 7.90
CA ARG A 55 -4.75 -23.66 6.47
C ARG A 55 -6.10 -23.07 6.07
N SER A 56 -7.21 -23.70 6.48
CA SER A 56 -8.56 -23.24 6.14
C SER A 56 -8.84 -21.86 6.74
N ASN A 57 -8.46 -21.65 8.00
CA ASN A 57 -8.62 -20.36 8.67
C ASN A 57 -7.68 -19.29 8.11
N ALA A 58 -6.44 -19.64 7.75
CA ALA A 58 -5.51 -18.72 7.10
C ALA A 58 -6.09 -18.15 5.80
N ARG A 59 -6.75 -19.01 5.01
CA ARG A 59 -7.38 -18.61 3.74
C ARG A 59 -8.59 -17.71 3.97
N LEU A 60 -9.42 -18.02 4.97
CA LEU A 60 -10.55 -17.15 5.37
C LEU A 60 -10.07 -15.81 5.91
N ALA A 61 -9.03 -15.81 6.75
CA ALA A 61 -8.41 -14.61 7.30
C ALA A 61 -7.84 -13.73 6.19
N THR A 62 -7.15 -14.33 5.20
CA THR A 62 -6.63 -13.61 4.03
C THR A 62 -7.72 -12.83 3.31
N ARG A 63 -8.88 -13.45 3.06
CA ARG A 63 -10.04 -12.79 2.43
C ARG A 63 -10.57 -11.63 3.26
N ARG A 64 -10.70 -11.83 4.58
CA ARG A 64 -11.19 -10.81 5.51
C ARG A 64 -10.22 -9.62 5.60
N CYS A 65 -8.93 -9.88 5.80
CA CYS A 65 -7.89 -8.86 5.84
C CYS A 65 -7.80 -8.08 4.53
N PHE A 66 -7.88 -8.77 3.39
CA PHE A 66 -7.88 -8.11 2.09
C PHE A 66 -9.08 -7.18 1.90
N SER A 67 -10.28 -7.59 2.35
CA SER A 67 -11.47 -6.73 2.33
C SER A 67 -11.30 -5.50 3.22
N MET A 68 -10.71 -5.65 4.41
CA MET A 68 -10.39 -4.53 5.30
C MET A 68 -9.47 -3.51 4.62
N PHE A 69 -8.48 -3.99 3.84
CA PHE A 69 -7.58 -3.12 3.08
C PHE A 69 -8.22 -2.38 1.91
N GLN A 70 -9.48 -2.62 1.56
CA GLN A 70 -10.17 -1.80 0.56
C GLN A 70 -10.70 -0.48 1.14
N ASN A 71 -10.74 -0.32 2.46
CA ASN A 71 -11.25 0.90 3.10
C ASN A 71 -10.14 1.94 3.31
N ARG A 72 -10.13 3.00 2.48
CA ARG A 72 -9.12 4.06 2.53
C ARG A 72 -9.06 4.79 3.89
N ARG A 73 -10.18 4.96 4.59
CA ARG A 73 -10.23 5.67 5.88
C ARG A 73 -9.59 4.82 6.98
N LEU A 74 -9.96 3.54 7.05
CA LEU A 74 -9.38 2.59 7.99
C LEU A 74 -7.89 2.39 7.73
N ASN A 75 -7.48 2.25 6.46
CA ASN A 75 -6.08 2.12 6.10
C ASN A 75 -5.24 3.34 6.52
N LYS A 76 -5.77 4.55 6.35
CA LYS A 76 -5.07 5.76 6.81
C LYS A 76 -4.84 5.72 8.32
N HIS A 77 -5.89 5.39 9.08
CA HIS A 77 -5.78 5.27 10.52
C HIS A 77 -4.77 4.19 10.91
N LEU A 78 -4.88 2.99 10.33
CA LEU A 78 -3.96 1.88 10.56
C LEU A 78 -2.49 2.28 10.32
N ILE A 79 -2.20 2.93 9.19
CA ILE A 79 -0.83 3.36 8.86
C ILE A 79 -0.32 4.36 9.90
N TYR A 80 -1.13 5.34 10.29
CA TYR A 80 -0.73 6.31 11.30
C TYR A 80 -0.51 5.67 12.67
N THR A 81 -1.36 4.72 13.06
CA THR A 81 -1.17 3.95 14.30
C THR A 81 0.11 3.12 14.25
N ILE A 82 0.40 2.42 13.15
CA ILE A 82 1.64 1.65 13.02
C ILE A 82 2.86 2.59 13.09
N LEU A 83 2.83 3.71 12.38
CA LEU A 83 3.92 4.68 12.39
C LEU A 83 4.14 5.27 13.79
N ASP A 84 3.06 5.63 14.48
CA ASP A 84 3.10 6.10 15.86
C ASP A 84 3.77 5.07 16.78
N GLN A 85 3.37 3.80 16.70
CA GLN A 85 3.98 2.73 17.50
C GLN A 85 5.45 2.48 17.14
N VAL A 86 5.81 2.55 15.86
CA VAL A 86 7.21 2.40 15.41
C VAL A 86 8.07 3.54 15.94
N ILE A 87 7.59 4.79 15.86
CA ILE A 87 8.31 5.96 16.39
C ILE A 87 8.49 5.82 17.89
N GLN A 88 7.44 5.44 18.63
CA GLN A 88 7.52 5.21 20.08
C GLN A 88 8.54 4.11 20.44
N THR A 89 8.61 3.05 19.63
CA THR A 89 9.53 1.93 19.88
C THR A 89 10.98 2.28 19.55
N LEU A 90 11.21 3.02 18.46
CA LEU A 90 12.55 3.36 17.99
C LEU A 90 13.16 4.58 18.69
N PHE A 91 12.32 5.54 19.11
CA PHE A 91 12.74 6.81 19.69
C PHE A 91 11.92 7.12 20.97
N PRO A 92 12.06 6.32 22.02
CA PRO A 92 11.31 6.53 23.27
C PRO A 92 11.59 7.90 23.91
N GLU A 93 12.76 8.48 23.70
CA GLU A 93 13.17 9.80 24.18
C GLU A 93 12.39 10.96 23.58
N LEU A 94 11.87 10.83 22.34
CA LEU A 94 11.04 11.85 21.71
C LEU A 94 9.67 12.00 22.38
N MET A 95 9.21 10.99 23.12
CA MET A 95 7.99 11.05 23.92
C MET A 95 8.21 11.59 25.34
N GLY A 96 9.45 11.56 25.84
CA GLY A 96 9.77 11.99 27.21
C GLY A 96 10.02 13.50 27.38
N SER A 97 10.07 14.27 26.29
CA SER A 97 10.37 15.71 26.31
C SER A 97 9.14 16.62 26.10
N LEU A 98 7.92 16.09 26.21
CA LEU A 98 6.65 16.80 26.22
C LEU A 98 5.99 16.63 27.60
#